data_AF-A0A973L4T2-F1
#
_entry.id   AF-A0A973L4T2-F1
#
_cell.length_a   1.000
_cell.length_b   1.000
_cell.length_c   1.000
_cell.angle_alpha   90.00
_cell.angle_beta   90.00
_cell.angle_gamma   90.00
#
_symmetry.space_group_name_H-M   'P 1'
#
loop_
_entity.id
_entity.type
_entity.pdbx_description
1 polymer ?
#
loop_
_entity_poly.entity_id
_entity_poly.type
_entity_poly.pdbx_seq_one_letter_code
_entity_poly.pdbx_strand_id
1 'polypeptide(L)'
;ALAAIVITVLNPIVVSSTGLESALAVALIAALLAAAVAGRAGLFGAVGALLVLTRGDLVVLPLVLAVGSRALWPGWRRLLGAAAAVVVPWSAWSWWFLASALPDTLLIKMDFGGWPKLGRDWFFADGLVLYLRMYPVATTVSLISVLAGLVALAGFGVGRLRRRFAAPTSPFALLALAGIVHWGVYSLLGVAPYHWYYAPLIATLGIWVAAVIASAWVRRPLAGGGLAAALTAPVLVFLGTLGTAWEVMPITTNWGLPGQYRAIGTAVGRTVGAAGVATPGEVGTIAYYCDCQISDSFSDRALVMPMIERARFGDGLGAWLWQLNYARAPHHLEPLPIVYQMSTSPTAAGHMAAWPVSSPWNPGVVSFITMDGPPPRGFPAAAAPARTRPTATRRP
;
A
#
# COMPACT_ATOMS: atom_id res chain seq x y z
N ALA A 1 14.90 3.29 -20.43
CA ALA A 1 15.26 2.96 -19.03
C ALA A 1 15.04 4.17 -18.10
N LEU A 2 15.76 5.28 -18.29
CA LEU A 2 15.64 6.47 -17.42
C LEU A 2 14.20 6.98 -17.28
N ALA A 3 13.47 7.15 -18.38
CA ALA A 3 12.06 7.55 -18.33
C ALA A 3 11.20 6.57 -17.52
N ALA A 4 11.44 5.26 -17.62
CA ALA A 4 10.74 4.28 -16.81
C ALA A 4 11.03 4.48 -15.32
N ILE A 5 12.30 4.62 -14.93
CA ILE A 5 12.70 4.85 -13.54
C ILE A 5 12.03 6.11 -12.99
N VAL A 6 12.11 7.23 -13.70
CA VAL A 6 11.54 8.50 -13.22
C VAL A 6 10.02 8.42 -13.12
N ILE A 7 9.35 7.91 -14.16
CA ILE A 7 7.88 7.89 -14.23
C ILE A 7 7.26 6.88 -13.24
N THR A 8 7.98 5.80 -12.91
CA THR A 8 7.46 4.71 -12.07
C THR A 8 8.05 4.74 -10.67
N VAL A 9 9.37 4.55 -10.54
CA VAL A 9 10.04 4.41 -9.24
C VAL A 9 10.10 5.74 -8.50
N LEU A 10 10.41 6.83 -9.21
CA LEU A 10 10.49 8.17 -8.61
C LEU A 10 9.13 8.90 -8.58
N ASN A 11 8.06 8.23 -8.99
CA ASN A 11 6.71 8.80 -8.90
C ASN A 11 6.36 9.11 -7.44
N PRO A 12 5.82 10.31 -7.11
CA PRO A 12 5.57 10.68 -5.71
C PRO A 12 4.75 9.68 -4.91
N ILE A 13 3.72 9.06 -5.49
CA ILE A 13 2.92 8.01 -4.81
C ILE A 13 3.76 6.74 -4.55
N VAL A 14 4.58 6.33 -5.52
CA VAL A 14 5.41 5.12 -5.40
C VAL A 14 6.56 5.34 -4.41
N VAL A 15 7.26 6.48 -4.50
CA VAL A 15 8.29 6.89 -3.54
C VAL A 15 7.73 6.96 -2.12
N SER A 16 6.49 7.42 -1.96
CA SER A 16 5.82 7.48 -0.66
C SER A 16 5.52 6.10 -0.05
N SER A 17 5.72 5.03 -0.82
CA SER A 17 5.61 3.64 -0.36
C SER A 17 6.98 3.00 -0.09
N THR A 18 8.07 3.80 -0.07
CA THR A 18 9.41 3.30 0.25
C THR A 18 9.44 2.80 1.69
N GLY A 19 10.09 1.65 1.91
CA GLY A 19 10.07 0.95 3.20
C GLY A 19 8.91 -0.04 3.34
N LEU A 20 7.98 -0.07 2.39
CA LEU A 20 6.92 -1.08 2.27
C LEU A 20 7.26 -2.09 1.17
N GLU A 21 6.48 -3.17 1.11
CA GLU A 21 6.60 -4.23 0.11
C GLU A 21 6.32 -3.75 -1.33
N SER A 22 5.73 -2.57 -1.50
CA SER A 22 5.41 -1.96 -2.79
C SER A 22 6.63 -1.76 -3.70
N ALA A 23 7.80 -1.43 -3.15
CA ALA A 23 9.02 -1.28 -3.96
C ALA A 23 9.44 -2.61 -4.59
N LEU A 24 9.39 -3.70 -3.81
CA LEU A 24 9.63 -5.06 -4.31
C LEU A 24 8.56 -5.46 -5.34
N ALA A 25 7.30 -5.13 -5.08
CA ALA A 25 6.21 -5.40 -6.02
C ALA A 25 6.43 -4.73 -7.38
N VAL A 26 6.86 -3.46 -7.42
CA VAL A 26 7.19 -2.75 -8.67
C VAL A 26 8.33 -3.43 -9.44
N ALA A 27 9.37 -3.88 -8.73
CA ALA A 27 10.47 -4.63 -9.34
C ALA A 27 10.00 -5.97 -9.92
N LEU A 28 9.17 -6.71 -9.17
CA LEU A 28 8.57 -7.97 -9.61
C LEU A 28 7.61 -7.78 -10.79
N ILE A 29 6.87 -6.67 -10.87
CA ILE A 29 6.03 -6.29 -12.03
C ILE A 29 6.90 -6.13 -13.28
N ALA A 30 8.03 -5.44 -13.17
CA ALA A 30 8.97 -5.29 -14.29
C ALA A 30 9.58 -6.64 -14.72
N ALA A 31 9.97 -7.49 -13.75
CA ALA A 31 10.48 -8.82 -14.02
C ALA A 31 9.42 -9.74 -14.65
N LEU A 32 8.17 -9.63 -14.22
CA LEU A 32 7.03 -10.38 -14.76
C LEU A 32 6.81 -10.03 -16.23
N LEU A 33 6.82 -8.73 -16.56
CA LEU A 33 6.75 -8.26 -17.93
C LEU A 33 7.94 -8.74 -18.76
N ALA A 34 9.17 -8.68 -18.23
CA ALA A 34 10.36 -9.16 -18.94
C ALA A 34 10.24 -10.66 -19.27
N ALA A 35 9.77 -11.48 -18.33
CA ALA A 35 9.51 -12.90 -18.56
C ALA A 35 8.41 -13.14 -19.60
N ALA A 36 7.34 -12.32 -19.59
CA ALA A 36 6.26 -12.39 -20.58
C ALA A 36 6.74 -12.04 -21.99
N VAL A 37 7.51 -10.95 -22.14
CA VAL A 37 8.10 -10.53 -23.42
C VAL A 37 9.06 -11.60 -23.96
N ALA A 38 9.84 -12.24 -23.08
CA ALA A 38 10.76 -13.31 -23.46
C ALA A 38 10.08 -14.67 -23.70
N GLY A 39 8.77 -14.81 -23.48
CA GLY A 39 8.05 -16.09 -23.59
C GLY A 39 8.51 -17.16 -22.59
N ARG A 40 9.18 -16.77 -21.49
CA ARG A 40 9.76 -17.70 -20.51
C ARG A 40 8.72 -18.09 -19.47
N ALA A 41 7.82 -19.01 -19.85
CA ALA A 41 6.66 -19.42 -19.03
C ALA A 41 6.99 -19.84 -17.59
N GLY A 42 8.07 -20.61 -17.37
CA GLY A 42 8.49 -21.01 -16.02
C GLY A 42 8.95 -19.83 -15.15
N LEU A 43 9.79 -18.94 -15.71
CA LEU A 43 10.21 -17.72 -15.01
C LEU A 43 9.02 -16.80 -14.73
N PHE A 44 8.10 -16.66 -15.69
CA PHE A 44 6.86 -15.90 -15.51
C PHE A 44 6.04 -16.46 -14.35
N GLY A 45 5.87 -17.79 -14.28
CA GLY A 45 5.17 -18.47 -13.18
C GLY A 45 5.82 -18.21 -11.82
N ALA A 46 7.14 -18.38 -11.73
CA ALA A 46 7.89 -18.15 -10.48
C ALA A 46 7.81 -16.67 -10.02
N VAL A 47 8.03 -15.71 -10.93
CA VAL A 47 7.94 -14.28 -10.61
C VAL A 47 6.51 -13.86 -10.26
N GLY A 48 5.51 -14.38 -10.98
CA GLY A 48 4.10 -14.14 -10.68
C GLY A 48 3.72 -14.66 -9.29
N ALA A 49 4.20 -15.84 -8.91
CA ALA A 49 4.03 -16.40 -7.58
C ALA A 49 4.72 -15.56 -6.49
N LEU A 50 5.97 -15.11 -6.71
CA LEU A 50 6.65 -14.19 -5.80
C LEU A 50 5.89 -12.87 -5.65
N LEU A 51 5.31 -12.35 -6.73
CA LEU A 51 4.49 -11.14 -6.70
C LEU A 51 3.25 -11.34 -5.83
N VAL A 52 2.57 -12.48 -5.94
CA VAL A 52 1.41 -12.85 -5.10
C VAL A 52 1.80 -13.03 -3.63
N LEU A 53 2.94 -13.68 -3.34
CA LEU A 53 3.44 -13.82 -1.97
C LEU A 53 3.83 -12.47 -1.35
N THR A 54 4.36 -11.55 -2.17
CA THR A 54 4.65 -10.17 -1.74
C THR A 54 3.35 -9.45 -1.41
N ARG A 55 2.35 -9.57 -2.30
CA ARG A 55 1.05 -8.91 -2.20
C ARG A 55 -0.02 -9.74 -2.90
N GLY A 56 -0.88 -10.38 -2.11
CA GLY A 56 -1.92 -11.30 -2.62
C GLY A 56 -2.86 -10.64 -3.64
N ASP A 57 -3.13 -9.34 -3.48
CA ASP A 57 -3.95 -8.57 -4.40
C ASP A 57 -3.39 -8.45 -5.82
N LEU A 58 -2.08 -8.60 -5.97
CA LEU A 58 -1.43 -8.45 -7.27
C LEU A 58 -1.59 -9.68 -8.16
N VAL A 59 -2.30 -10.73 -7.73
CA VAL A 59 -2.64 -11.90 -8.54
C VAL A 59 -3.32 -11.55 -9.86
N VAL A 60 -4.05 -10.44 -9.89
CA VAL A 60 -4.72 -9.93 -11.11
C VAL A 60 -3.71 -9.70 -12.24
N LEU A 61 -2.50 -9.23 -11.92
CA LEU A 61 -1.49 -8.89 -12.92
C LEU A 61 -0.98 -10.11 -13.71
N PRO A 62 -0.42 -11.16 -13.07
CA PRO A 62 0.00 -12.35 -13.79
C PRO A 62 -1.17 -13.08 -14.45
N LEU A 63 -2.39 -13.03 -13.91
CA LEU A 63 -3.56 -13.64 -14.56
C LEU A 63 -3.91 -12.96 -15.90
N VAL A 64 -4.04 -11.64 -15.92
CA VAL A 64 -4.32 -10.88 -17.15
C VAL A 64 -3.22 -11.10 -18.19
N LEU A 65 -1.95 -11.08 -17.76
CA LEU A 65 -0.82 -11.33 -18.65
C LEU A 65 -0.77 -12.77 -19.17
N ALA A 66 -1.01 -13.78 -18.34
CA ALA A 66 -0.99 -15.19 -18.74
C ALA A 66 -2.08 -15.49 -19.78
N VAL A 67 -3.29 -14.98 -19.56
CA VAL A 67 -4.41 -15.14 -20.49
C VAL A 67 -4.17 -14.35 -21.78
N GLY A 68 -3.71 -13.10 -21.68
CA GLY A 68 -3.51 -12.23 -22.84
C GLY A 68 -2.28 -12.54 -23.70
N SER A 69 -1.24 -13.14 -23.11
CA SER A 69 0.06 -13.35 -23.78
C SER A 69 0.17 -14.74 -24.40
N ARG A 70 -0.15 -14.85 -25.68
CA ARG A 70 -0.05 -16.11 -26.44
C ARG A 70 1.33 -16.77 -26.39
N ALA A 71 2.39 -15.98 -26.21
CA ALA A 71 3.77 -16.49 -26.07
C ALA A 71 3.95 -17.43 -24.86
N LEU A 72 3.09 -17.33 -23.84
CA LEU A 72 3.17 -18.15 -22.63
C LEU A 72 2.41 -19.47 -22.76
N TRP A 73 1.46 -19.57 -23.70
CA TRP A 73 0.54 -20.71 -23.80
C TRP A 73 1.22 -22.04 -24.08
N PRO A 74 2.23 -22.15 -24.96
CA PRO A 74 2.94 -23.42 -25.16
C PRO A 74 3.62 -23.94 -23.88
N GLY A 75 3.92 -23.05 -22.92
CA GLY A 75 4.58 -23.35 -21.67
C GLY A 75 3.66 -23.36 -20.44
N TRP A 76 2.33 -23.41 -20.60
CA TRP A 76 1.38 -23.23 -19.47
C TRP A 76 1.63 -24.20 -18.31
N ARG A 77 2.02 -25.45 -18.58
CA ARG A 77 2.38 -26.43 -17.54
C ARG A 77 3.60 -26.00 -16.73
N ARG A 78 4.61 -25.43 -17.40
CA ARG A 78 5.82 -24.91 -16.73
C ARG A 78 5.49 -23.66 -15.92
N LEU A 79 4.60 -22.81 -16.43
CA LEU A 79 4.09 -21.65 -15.70
C LEU A 79 3.40 -22.09 -14.41
N LEU A 80 2.40 -22.98 -14.49
CA LEU A 80 1.67 -23.46 -13.32
C LEU A 80 2.58 -24.22 -12.36
N GLY A 81 3.43 -25.11 -12.87
CA GLY A 81 4.37 -25.87 -12.05
C GLY A 81 5.35 -24.97 -11.29
N ALA A 82 5.93 -23.96 -11.95
CA ALA A 82 6.82 -23.00 -11.30
C ALA A 82 6.09 -22.10 -10.30
N ALA A 83 4.88 -21.66 -10.62
CA ALA A 83 4.07 -20.87 -9.69
C ALA A 83 3.71 -21.68 -8.43
N ALA A 84 3.28 -22.94 -8.61
CA ALA A 84 2.97 -23.85 -7.53
C ALA A 84 4.21 -24.15 -6.67
N ALA A 85 5.37 -24.40 -7.29
CA ALA A 85 6.62 -24.65 -6.58
C ALA A 85 7.08 -23.49 -5.69
N VAL A 86 6.61 -22.26 -5.95
CA VAL A 86 6.92 -21.07 -5.13
C VAL A 86 5.85 -20.81 -4.07
N VAL A 87 4.56 -20.79 -4.45
CA VAL A 87 3.47 -20.43 -3.54
C VAL A 87 3.12 -21.56 -2.58
N VAL A 88 3.04 -22.81 -3.07
CA VAL A 88 2.54 -23.94 -2.27
C VAL A 88 3.40 -24.21 -1.04
N PRO A 89 4.76 -24.20 -1.09
CA PRO A 89 5.55 -24.45 0.11
C PRO A 89 5.27 -23.45 1.24
N TRP A 90 5.20 -22.15 0.91
CA TRP A 90 4.89 -21.11 1.90
C TRP A 90 3.46 -21.23 2.41
N SER A 91 2.47 -21.39 1.53
CA SER A 91 1.07 -21.52 1.93
C SER A 91 0.82 -22.78 2.74
N ALA A 92 1.46 -23.90 2.43
CA ALA A 92 1.35 -25.13 3.20
C ALA A 92 2.01 -25.00 4.58
N TRP A 93 3.20 -24.39 4.65
CA TRP A 93 3.85 -24.09 5.93
C TRP A 93 3.00 -23.15 6.78
N SER A 94 2.53 -22.04 6.21
CA SER A 94 1.65 -21.07 6.89
C SER A 94 0.36 -21.74 7.35
N TRP A 95 -0.27 -22.57 6.53
CA TRP A 95 -1.48 -23.29 6.91
C TRP A 95 -1.22 -24.25 8.06
N TRP A 96 -0.09 -24.95 8.05
CA TRP A 96 0.24 -25.95 9.07
C TRP A 96 0.62 -25.31 10.43
N PHE A 97 1.48 -24.30 10.40
CA PHE A 97 2.09 -23.70 11.59
C PHE A 97 1.43 -22.40 12.04
N LEU A 98 0.90 -21.60 11.11
CA LEU A 98 0.18 -20.36 11.37
C LEU A 98 -1.33 -20.52 11.20
N ALA A 99 -1.84 -21.74 11.02
CA ALA A 99 -3.26 -22.05 10.93
C ALA A 99 -4.06 -21.33 9.82
N SER A 100 -3.38 -20.70 8.85
CA SER A 100 -3.99 -20.08 7.68
C SER A 100 -3.07 -20.11 6.46
N ALA A 101 -3.60 -20.45 5.28
CA ALA A 101 -2.83 -20.48 4.02
C ALA A 101 -2.67 -19.09 3.41
N LEU A 102 -3.69 -18.25 3.61
CA LEU A 102 -3.77 -16.82 3.28
C LEU A 102 -3.65 -16.00 4.58
N PRO A 103 -3.02 -14.82 4.52
CA PRO A 103 -2.80 -13.99 5.69
C PRO A 103 -4.10 -13.33 6.17
N ASP A 104 -4.24 -13.19 7.49
CA ASP A 104 -5.38 -12.50 8.13
C ASP A 104 -5.53 -11.05 7.67
N THR A 105 -4.43 -10.43 7.26
CA THR A 105 -4.40 -9.09 6.69
C THR A 105 -5.31 -8.94 5.47
N LEU A 106 -5.63 -10.02 4.75
CA LEU A 106 -6.62 -9.99 3.68
C LEU A 106 -8.03 -9.74 4.22
N LEU A 107 -8.45 -10.44 5.28
CA LEU A 107 -9.75 -10.22 5.93
C LEU A 107 -9.81 -8.83 6.56
N ILE A 108 -8.76 -8.46 7.30
CA ILE A 108 -8.65 -7.16 7.95
C ILE A 108 -8.89 -6.04 6.92
N LYS A 109 -8.20 -6.08 5.77
CA LYS A 109 -8.34 -5.06 4.73
C LYS A 109 -9.75 -4.95 4.15
N MET A 110 -10.50 -6.06 4.08
CA MET A 110 -11.87 -6.05 3.58
C MET A 110 -12.86 -5.53 4.62
N ASP A 111 -12.62 -5.75 5.91
CA ASP A 111 -13.53 -5.34 7.00
C ASP A 111 -13.31 -3.87 7.44
N PHE A 112 -12.10 -3.31 7.25
CA PHE A 112 -11.75 -1.94 7.64
C PHE A 112 -12.56 -0.84 6.94
N GLY A 113 -13.15 -1.10 5.77
CA GLY A 113 -13.98 -0.15 5.03
C GLY A 113 -13.25 1.15 4.63
N GLY A 114 -13.99 2.26 4.58
CA GLY A 114 -13.50 3.57 4.19
C GLY A 114 -12.83 4.36 5.32
N TRP A 115 -12.09 5.41 4.96
CA TRP A 115 -11.44 6.30 5.91
C TRP A 115 -12.30 7.53 6.24
N PRO A 116 -12.65 7.78 7.52
CA PRO A 116 -13.36 8.99 7.91
C PRO A 116 -12.42 10.19 7.84
N LYS A 117 -12.59 11.06 6.85
CA LYS A 117 -11.73 12.23 6.62
C LYS A 117 -12.53 13.35 5.94
N LEU A 118 -12.31 14.60 6.34
CA LEU A 118 -13.03 15.77 5.77
C LEU A 118 -14.57 15.62 5.80
N GLY A 119 -15.12 15.04 6.88
CA GLY A 119 -16.58 14.95 7.10
C GLY A 119 -17.30 13.83 6.35
N ARG A 120 -16.58 12.88 5.75
CA ARG A 120 -17.16 11.69 5.10
C ARG A 120 -16.19 10.52 5.08
N ASP A 121 -16.68 9.35 4.69
CA ASP A 121 -15.84 8.20 4.40
C ASP A 121 -15.30 8.26 2.97
N TRP A 122 -13.99 7.99 2.84
CA TRP A 122 -13.28 7.88 1.58
C TRP A 122 -12.88 6.44 1.33
N PHE A 123 -13.07 5.99 0.11
CA PHE A 123 -12.79 4.63 -0.34
C PHE A 123 -11.71 4.67 -1.43
N PHE A 124 -11.17 3.51 -1.78
CA PHE A 124 -10.15 3.41 -2.81
C PHE A 124 -10.60 4.02 -4.16
N ALA A 125 -11.88 3.91 -4.50
CA ALA A 125 -12.42 4.46 -5.74
C ALA A 125 -12.29 5.99 -5.84
N ASP A 126 -12.50 6.72 -4.74
CA ASP A 126 -12.46 8.19 -4.69
C ASP A 126 -11.24 8.74 -3.91
N GLY A 127 -10.35 7.87 -3.44
CA GLY A 127 -9.16 8.22 -2.67
C GLY A 127 -8.16 9.13 -3.39
N LEU A 128 -8.06 9.05 -4.72
CA LEU A 128 -7.22 9.99 -5.48
C LEU A 128 -7.72 11.44 -5.36
N VAL A 129 -9.04 11.64 -5.19
CA VAL A 129 -9.60 12.97 -4.94
C VAL A 129 -9.26 13.44 -3.52
N LEU A 130 -9.23 12.53 -2.54
CA LEU A 130 -8.72 12.86 -1.20
C LEU A 130 -7.26 13.32 -1.26
N TYR A 131 -6.42 12.58 -1.98
CA TYR A 131 -5.01 12.94 -2.13
C TYR A 131 -4.80 14.22 -2.92
N LEU A 132 -5.64 14.54 -3.92
CA LEU A 132 -5.60 15.85 -4.59
C LEU A 132 -5.92 17.00 -3.63
N ARG A 133 -6.80 16.79 -2.65
CA ARG A 133 -7.13 17.80 -1.63
C ARG A 133 -6.01 17.98 -0.60
N MET A 134 -5.39 16.88 -0.16
CA MET A 134 -4.37 16.89 0.89
C MET A 134 -2.95 17.17 0.36
N TYR A 135 -2.65 16.67 -0.84
CA TYR A 135 -1.33 16.69 -1.49
C TYR A 135 -1.45 17.04 -2.97
N PRO A 136 -1.95 18.25 -3.32
CA PRO A 136 -2.32 18.60 -4.69
C PRO A 136 -1.17 18.44 -5.68
N VAL A 137 0.02 18.92 -5.34
CA VAL A 137 1.19 18.88 -6.23
C VAL A 137 1.67 17.43 -6.42
N ALA A 138 1.94 16.70 -5.33
CA ALA A 138 2.43 15.32 -5.38
C ALA A 138 1.47 14.41 -6.16
N THR A 139 0.17 14.56 -5.91
CA THR A 139 -0.87 13.76 -6.57
C THR A 139 -1.00 14.13 -8.05
N THR A 140 -1.01 15.42 -8.38
CA THR A 140 -1.06 15.88 -9.79
C THR A 140 0.13 15.35 -10.58
N VAL A 141 1.35 15.53 -10.07
CA VAL A 141 2.58 15.03 -10.71
C VAL A 141 2.52 13.52 -10.92
N SER A 142 1.99 12.78 -9.95
CA SER A 142 1.82 11.32 -10.05
C SER A 142 0.83 10.95 -11.18
N LEU A 143 -0.30 11.65 -11.27
CA LEU A 143 -1.39 11.36 -12.21
C LEU A 143 -1.09 11.75 -13.66
N ILE A 144 -0.17 12.67 -13.93
CA ILE A 144 0.25 13.00 -15.30
C ILE A 144 0.67 11.73 -16.07
N SER A 145 1.45 10.86 -15.42
CA SER A 145 1.90 9.60 -16.02
C SER A 145 0.76 8.61 -16.27
N VAL A 146 -0.20 8.54 -15.34
CA VAL A 146 -1.39 7.69 -15.45
C VAL A 146 -2.24 8.14 -16.62
N LEU A 147 -2.55 9.44 -16.71
CA LEU A 147 -3.34 10.01 -17.80
C LEU A 147 -2.65 9.80 -19.17
N ALA A 148 -1.34 10.04 -19.25
CA ALA A 148 -0.58 9.77 -20.47
C ALA A 148 -0.64 8.29 -20.86
N GLY A 149 -0.56 7.38 -19.89
CA GLY A 149 -0.68 5.93 -20.10
C GLY A 149 -2.06 5.53 -20.60
N LEU A 150 -3.13 6.08 -20.02
CA LEU A 150 -4.51 5.85 -20.45
C LEU A 150 -4.75 6.36 -21.88
N VAL A 151 -4.31 7.57 -22.20
CA VAL A 151 -4.42 8.14 -23.56
C VAL A 151 -3.64 7.29 -24.56
N ALA A 152 -2.43 6.87 -24.22
CA ALA A 152 -1.63 6.01 -25.09
C ALA A 152 -2.27 4.62 -25.28
N LEU A 153 -2.85 4.05 -24.23
CA LEU A 153 -3.55 2.76 -24.31
C LEU A 153 -4.81 2.86 -25.17
N ALA A 154 -5.60 3.92 -25.01
CA ALA A 154 -6.77 4.21 -25.85
C ALA A 154 -6.37 4.39 -27.32
N GLY A 155 -5.32 5.17 -27.59
CA GLY A 155 -4.78 5.35 -28.94
C GLY A 155 -4.29 4.04 -29.56
N PHE A 156 -3.64 3.18 -28.77
CA PHE A 156 -3.26 1.83 -29.20
C PHE A 156 -4.48 0.97 -29.54
N GLY A 157 -5.52 0.99 -28.69
CA GLY A 157 -6.78 0.30 -28.92
C GLY A 157 -7.49 0.75 -30.21
N VAL A 158 -7.64 2.06 -30.41
CA VAL A 158 -8.24 2.64 -31.63
C VAL A 158 -7.44 2.26 -32.88
N GLY A 159 -6.11 2.34 -32.82
CA GLY A 159 -5.27 1.93 -33.95
C GLY A 159 -5.40 0.44 -34.28
N ARG A 160 -5.60 -0.41 -33.27
CA ARG A 160 -5.85 -1.85 -33.44
C ARG A 160 -7.22 -2.09 -34.08
N LEU A 161 -8.28 -1.43 -33.61
CA LEU A 161 -9.62 -1.51 -34.19
C LEU A 161 -9.64 -1.05 -35.66
N ARG A 162 -8.86 -0.01 -35.98
CA ARG A 162 -8.65 0.49 -37.35
C ARG A 162 -7.70 -0.38 -38.18
N ARG A 163 -7.28 -1.55 -37.70
CA ARG A 163 -6.34 -2.49 -38.34
C ARG A 163 -4.99 -1.89 -38.72
N ARG A 164 -4.60 -0.75 -38.11
CA ARG A 164 -3.29 -0.12 -38.30
C ARG A 164 -2.17 -0.83 -37.54
N PHE A 165 -2.53 -1.68 -36.58
CA PHE A 165 -1.61 -2.50 -35.80
C PHE A 165 -1.99 -3.98 -35.94
N ALA A 166 -1.35 -4.69 -36.86
CA ALA A 166 -1.59 -6.12 -37.12
C ALA A 166 -0.89 -7.08 -36.14
N ALA A 167 -0.03 -6.55 -35.25
CA ALA A 167 0.80 -7.35 -34.36
C ALA A 167 0.01 -7.99 -33.19
N PRO A 168 0.53 -9.08 -32.60
CA PRO A 168 0.03 -9.65 -31.34
C PRO A 168 -0.15 -8.56 -30.26
N THR A 169 -1.06 -8.78 -29.31
CA THR A 169 -1.27 -7.84 -28.21
C THR A 169 0.07 -7.63 -27.49
N SER A 170 0.55 -6.39 -27.44
CA SER A 170 1.82 -6.07 -26.79
C SER A 170 1.75 -6.42 -25.30
N PRO A 171 2.70 -7.21 -24.75
CA PRO A 171 2.75 -7.49 -23.31
C PRO A 171 2.76 -6.22 -22.45
N PHE A 172 3.31 -5.11 -22.97
CA PHE A 172 3.27 -3.82 -22.28
C PHE A 172 1.84 -3.24 -22.17
N ALA A 173 1.04 -3.35 -23.24
CA ALA A 173 -0.35 -2.89 -23.22
C ALA A 173 -1.21 -3.80 -22.33
N LEU A 174 -0.94 -5.11 -22.32
CA LEU A 174 -1.58 -6.05 -21.40
C LEU A 174 -1.23 -5.75 -19.94
N LEU A 175 0.02 -5.37 -19.64
CA LEU A 175 0.41 -4.97 -18.30
C LEU A 175 -0.34 -3.71 -17.85
N ALA A 176 -0.42 -2.68 -18.71
CA ALA A 176 -1.22 -1.48 -18.43
C ALA A 176 -2.69 -1.82 -18.15
N LEU A 177 -3.30 -2.66 -18.99
CA LEU A 177 -4.65 -3.15 -18.78
C LEU A 177 -4.78 -3.89 -17.45
N ALA A 178 -3.80 -4.71 -17.09
CA ALA A 178 -3.80 -5.45 -15.82
C ALA A 178 -3.81 -4.53 -14.60
N GLY A 179 -3.08 -3.40 -14.64
CA GLY A 179 -3.15 -2.38 -13.59
C GLY A 179 -4.51 -1.70 -13.49
N ILE A 180 -5.17 -1.44 -14.63
CA ILE A 180 -6.54 -0.89 -14.65
C ILE A 180 -7.53 -1.89 -14.06
N VAL A 181 -7.40 -3.18 -14.40
CA VAL A 181 -8.25 -4.24 -13.83
C VAL A 181 -8.01 -4.35 -12.32
N HIS A 182 -6.76 -4.33 -11.86
CA HIS A 182 -6.43 -4.31 -10.43
C HIS A 182 -7.07 -3.13 -9.70
N TRP A 183 -6.94 -1.91 -10.25
CA TRP A 183 -7.60 -0.71 -9.72
C TRP A 183 -9.13 -0.86 -9.68
N GLY A 184 -9.74 -1.44 -10.72
CA GLY A 184 -11.17 -1.71 -10.77
C GLY A 184 -11.63 -2.69 -9.69
N VAL A 185 -10.91 -3.81 -9.52
CA VAL A 185 -11.19 -4.79 -8.46
C VAL A 185 -11.10 -4.15 -7.08
N TYR A 186 -10.05 -3.37 -6.81
CA TYR A 186 -9.89 -2.67 -5.54
C TYR A 186 -10.98 -1.63 -5.28
N SER A 187 -11.45 -0.96 -6.34
CA SER A 187 -12.55 -0.01 -6.23
C SER A 187 -13.86 -0.70 -5.87
N LEU A 188 -14.09 -1.91 -6.39
CA LEU A 188 -15.26 -2.73 -6.07
C LEU A 188 -15.20 -3.35 -4.67
N LEU A 189 -14.01 -3.64 -4.15
CA LEU A 189 -13.83 -4.18 -2.80
C LEU A 189 -14.14 -3.18 -1.69
N GLY A 190 -14.28 -1.88 -2.00
CA GLY A 190 -14.64 -0.87 -1.00
C GLY A 190 -13.61 -0.71 0.12
N VAL A 191 -12.33 -0.97 -0.17
CA VAL A 191 -11.25 -0.83 0.80
C VAL A 191 -10.84 0.63 1.01
N ALA A 192 -10.20 0.91 2.14
CA ALA A 192 -9.63 2.22 2.43
C ALA A 192 -8.58 2.65 1.37
N PRO A 193 -8.47 3.97 1.11
CA PRO A 193 -7.65 4.51 0.03
C PRO A 193 -6.17 4.63 0.39
N TYR A 194 -5.52 3.59 0.90
CA TYR A 194 -4.09 3.63 1.20
C TYR A 194 -3.26 3.98 -0.06
N HIS A 195 -2.36 4.95 0.02
CA HIS A 195 -1.66 5.48 -1.17
C HIS A 195 -0.83 4.41 -1.89
N TRP A 196 -0.27 3.46 -1.14
CA TRP A 196 0.51 2.35 -1.70
C TRP A 196 -0.33 1.37 -2.54
N TYR A 197 -1.66 1.38 -2.43
CA TYR A 197 -2.54 0.58 -3.29
C TYR A 197 -2.65 1.13 -4.73
N TYR A 198 -2.26 2.38 -4.97
CA TYR A 198 -2.20 2.94 -6.32
C TYR A 198 -0.85 2.69 -7.01
N ALA A 199 0.17 2.23 -6.28
CA ALA A 199 1.50 1.95 -6.83
C ALA A 199 1.48 0.95 -8.01
N PRO A 200 0.71 -0.16 -7.97
CA PRO A 200 0.60 -1.07 -9.12
C PRO A 200 0.06 -0.38 -10.38
N LEU A 201 -1.03 0.38 -10.27
CA LEU A 201 -1.61 1.12 -11.41
C LEU A 201 -0.60 2.09 -12.03
N ILE A 202 0.11 2.85 -11.19
CA ILE A 202 1.11 3.81 -11.62
C ILE A 202 2.30 3.11 -12.27
N ALA A 203 2.77 2.00 -11.69
CA ALA A 203 3.91 1.27 -12.22
C ALA A 203 3.60 0.65 -13.58
N THR A 204 2.44 -0.01 -13.74
CA THR A 204 2.08 -0.67 -15.00
C THR A 204 1.83 0.34 -16.12
N LEU A 205 1.11 1.43 -15.85
CA LEU A 205 0.90 2.50 -16.84
C LEU A 205 2.19 3.27 -17.13
N GLY A 206 3.02 3.53 -16.11
CA GLY A 206 4.31 4.20 -16.30
C GLY A 206 5.30 3.38 -17.14
N ILE A 207 5.35 2.05 -16.95
CA ILE A 207 6.14 1.14 -17.81
C ILE A 207 5.61 1.19 -19.25
N TRP A 208 4.28 1.18 -19.44
CA TRP A 208 3.67 1.31 -20.76
C TRP A 208 4.03 2.64 -21.44
N VAL A 209 3.92 3.76 -20.72
CA VAL A 209 4.33 5.09 -21.20
C VAL A 209 5.81 5.10 -21.60
N ALA A 210 6.69 4.49 -20.80
CA ALA A 210 8.11 4.41 -21.13
C ALA A 210 8.37 3.61 -22.42
N ALA A 211 7.59 2.56 -22.69
CA ALA A 211 7.67 1.82 -23.95
C ALA A 211 7.17 2.64 -25.15
N VAL A 212 6.14 3.47 -24.95
CA VAL A 212 5.62 4.41 -25.97
C VAL A 212 6.65 5.50 -26.27
N ILE A 213 7.28 6.08 -25.25
CA ILE A 213 8.39 7.04 -25.39
C ILE A 213 9.53 6.41 -26.18
N ALA A 214 9.96 5.20 -25.82
CA ALA A 214 11.04 4.52 -26.53
C ALA A 214 10.70 4.27 -28.01
N SER A 215 9.46 3.84 -28.28
CA SER A 215 8.98 3.64 -29.65
C SER A 215 8.92 4.95 -30.45
N ALA A 216 8.48 6.03 -29.82
CA ALA A 216 8.47 7.36 -30.42
C ALA A 216 9.89 7.89 -30.66
N TRP A 217 10.82 7.67 -29.73
CA TRP A 217 12.22 8.09 -29.85
C TRP A 217 12.90 7.44 -31.04
N VAL A 218 12.71 6.14 -31.26
CA VAL A 218 13.28 5.43 -32.41
C VAL A 218 12.76 5.97 -33.74
N ARG A 219 11.48 6.36 -33.80
CA ARG A 219 10.84 6.83 -35.06
C ARG A 219 10.98 8.33 -35.30
N ARG A 220 10.97 9.13 -34.24
CA ARG A 220 10.92 10.59 -34.20
C ARG A 220 11.64 11.08 -32.94
N PRO A 221 12.98 11.13 -32.94
CA PRO A 221 13.77 11.37 -31.73
C PRO A 221 13.42 12.68 -31.02
N LEU A 222 13.16 13.76 -31.75
CA LEU A 222 12.73 15.04 -31.17
C LEU A 222 11.38 14.92 -30.44
N ALA A 223 10.40 14.24 -31.04
CA ALA A 223 9.09 14.04 -30.41
C ALA A 223 9.17 13.08 -29.21
N GLY A 224 9.96 12.00 -29.33
CA GLY A 224 10.22 11.07 -28.24
C GLY A 224 10.94 11.76 -27.07
N GLY A 225 11.91 12.63 -27.36
CA GLY A 225 12.63 13.41 -26.35
C GLY A 225 11.79 14.49 -25.70
N GLY A 226 10.98 15.20 -26.47
CA GLY A 226 9.99 16.14 -25.94
C GLY A 226 8.98 15.45 -25.01
N LEU A 227 8.45 14.29 -25.41
CA LEU A 227 7.54 13.50 -24.58
C LEU A 227 8.22 12.98 -23.30
N ALA A 228 9.46 12.49 -23.41
CA ALA A 228 10.24 12.08 -22.25
C ALA A 228 10.41 13.24 -21.27
N ALA A 229 10.91 14.39 -21.74
CA ALA A 229 11.12 15.57 -20.93
C ALA A 229 9.82 16.05 -20.26
N ALA A 230 8.72 16.13 -21.00
CA ALA A 230 7.42 16.58 -20.50
C ALA A 230 6.87 15.70 -19.36
N LEU A 231 7.19 14.40 -19.37
CA LEU A 231 6.70 13.45 -18.37
C LEU A 231 7.67 13.22 -17.21
N THR A 232 8.98 13.39 -17.43
CA THR A 232 9.98 13.22 -16.36
C THR A 232 10.28 14.52 -15.61
N ALA A 233 10.26 15.68 -16.28
CA ALA A 233 10.63 16.95 -15.65
C ALA A 233 9.73 17.32 -14.47
N PRO A 234 8.39 17.18 -14.50
CA PRO A 234 7.55 17.49 -13.35
C PRO A 234 7.90 16.67 -12.11
N VAL A 235 8.22 15.38 -12.29
CA VAL A 235 8.65 14.49 -11.20
C VAL A 235 9.98 14.94 -10.62
N LEU A 236 10.98 15.17 -11.47
CA LEU A 236 12.32 15.58 -11.03
C LEU A 236 12.32 16.96 -10.36
N VAL A 237 11.59 17.93 -10.92
CA VAL A 237 11.44 19.27 -10.33
C VAL A 237 10.76 19.15 -8.98
N PHE A 238 9.64 18.43 -8.88
CA PHE A 238 8.94 18.23 -7.62
C PHE A 238 9.84 17.60 -6.55
N LEU A 239 10.53 16.50 -6.87
CA LEU A 239 11.46 15.87 -5.93
C LEU A 239 12.62 16.80 -5.57
N GLY A 240 13.13 17.58 -6.51
CA GLY A 240 14.15 18.60 -6.27
C GLY A 240 13.71 19.67 -5.27
N THR A 241 12.42 20.06 -5.30
CA THR A 241 11.87 21.03 -4.33
C THR A 241 11.74 20.48 -2.90
N LEU A 242 11.73 19.15 -2.72
CA LEU A 242 11.67 18.51 -1.41
C LEU A 242 13.06 18.39 -0.74
N GLY A 243 14.15 18.65 -1.46
CA GLY A 243 15.51 18.44 -0.97
C GLY A 243 15.90 16.96 -0.86
N THR A 244 16.96 16.64 -0.11
CA THR A 244 17.49 15.27 0.07
C THR A 244 17.32 14.70 1.48
N ALA A 245 17.00 15.53 2.47
CA ALA A 245 16.77 15.12 3.85
C ALA A 245 15.26 15.09 4.15
N TRP A 246 14.56 14.11 3.60
CA TRP A 246 13.11 14.02 3.75
C TRP A 246 12.72 13.65 5.18
N GLU A 247 12.14 14.60 5.91
CA GLU A 247 11.47 14.32 7.19
C GLU A 247 10.12 13.63 7.00
N VAL A 248 9.48 13.88 5.85
CA VAL A 248 8.19 13.32 5.44
C VAL A 248 8.26 12.90 3.98
N MET A 249 7.63 11.77 3.67
CA MET A 249 7.42 11.36 2.28
C MET A 249 6.49 12.33 1.53
N PRO A 250 6.56 12.40 0.18
CA PRO A 250 5.70 13.28 -0.61
C PRO A 250 4.20 13.17 -0.30
N ILE A 251 3.75 11.97 0.05
CA ILE A 251 2.43 11.65 0.57
C ILE A 251 2.66 10.82 1.84
N THR A 252 2.06 11.24 2.94
CA THR A 252 2.03 10.47 4.19
C THR A 252 0.61 10.29 4.66
N THR A 253 0.32 9.20 5.33
CA THR A 253 -0.97 8.91 5.96
C THR A 253 -0.83 8.59 7.45
N ASN A 254 0.40 8.73 7.97
CA ASN A 254 0.72 8.54 9.38
C ASN A 254 0.24 9.74 10.21
N TRP A 255 -0.06 9.50 11.48
CA TRP A 255 -0.44 10.54 12.44
C TRP A 255 0.73 11.43 12.90
N GLY A 256 1.95 10.90 12.94
CA GLY A 256 3.14 11.61 13.41
C GLY A 256 4.37 11.44 12.52
N LEU A 257 5.39 12.25 12.81
CA LEU A 257 6.71 12.12 12.19
C LEU A 257 7.48 10.93 12.78
N PRO A 258 8.45 10.34 12.06
CA PRO A 258 9.28 9.26 12.58
C PRO A 258 9.95 9.58 13.93
N GLY A 259 10.44 10.81 14.09
CA GLY A 259 11.03 11.28 15.35
C GLY A 259 10.01 11.36 16.51
N GLN A 260 8.76 11.70 16.21
CA GLN A 260 7.68 11.72 17.21
C GLN A 260 7.31 10.30 17.64
N TYR A 261 7.18 9.35 16.71
CA TYR A 261 6.94 7.95 17.07
C TYR A 261 8.06 7.33 17.88
N ARG A 262 9.31 7.67 17.57
CA ARG A 262 10.47 7.28 18.39
C ARG A 262 10.34 7.78 19.83
N ALA A 263 10.01 9.05 20.01
CA ALA A 263 9.85 9.65 21.33
C ALA A 263 8.69 9.00 22.12
N ILE A 264 7.54 8.80 21.46
CA ILE A 264 6.37 8.13 22.05
C ILE A 264 6.72 6.69 22.45
N GLY A 265 7.25 5.89 21.54
CA GLY A 265 7.62 4.49 21.81
C GLY A 265 8.60 4.38 22.98
N THR A 266 9.66 5.18 23.00
CA THR A 266 10.65 5.18 24.10
C THR A 266 10.04 5.59 25.44
N ALA A 267 9.08 6.51 25.46
CA ALA A 267 8.39 6.93 26.68
C ALA A 267 7.42 5.86 27.19
N VAL A 268 6.70 5.21 26.27
CA VAL A 268 5.78 4.12 26.57
C VAL A 268 6.53 2.90 27.10
N GLY A 269 7.63 2.48 26.46
CA GLY A 269 8.44 1.34 26.90
C GLY A 269 8.93 1.46 28.34
N ARG A 270 9.35 2.68 28.74
CA ARG A 270 9.76 2.98 30.13
C ARG A 270 8.61 2.91 31.15
N THR A 271 7.37 2.99 30.68
CA THR A 271 6.16 3.03 31.50
C THR A 271 5.56 1.66 31.69
N VAL A 272 5.37 0.93 30.59
CA VAL A 272 4.48 -0.24 30.55
C VAL A 272 5.16 -1.52 30.98
N GLY A 273 6.50 -1.59 30.88
CA GLY A 273 7.25 -2.81 31.12
C GLY A 273 6.72 -3.94 30.23
N ALA A 274 6.27 -5.03 30.86
CA ALA A 274 5.72 -6.20 30.16
C ALA A 274 4.21 -6.13 29.87
N ALA A 275 3.52 -5.05 30.25
CA ALA A 275 2.09 -4.93 30.07
C ALA A 275 1.69 -4.70 28.60
N GLY A 276 0.53 -5.23 28.19
CA GLY A 276 -0.03 -5.03 26.86
C GLY A 276 -0.59 -3.63 26.66
N VAL A 277 -0.38 -3.07 25.46
CA VAL A 277 -0.84 -1.74 25.05
C VAL A 277 -1.65 -1.84 23.75
N ALA A 278 -2.90 -1.39 23.76
CA ALA A 278 -3.69 -1.26 22.54
C ALA A 278 -3.32 0.02 21.77
N THR A 279 -3.25 -0.07 20.43
CA THR A 279 -2.96 1.09 19.56
C THR A 279 -3.99 1.23 18.44
N PRO A 280 -4.31 2.47 17.98
CA PRO A 280 -5.25 2.70 16.88
C PRO A 280 -4.59 2.52 15.50
N GLY A 281 -3.82 1.45 15.30
CA GLY A 281 -3.23 1.08 14.00
C GLY A 281 -1.84 1.63 13.69
N GLU A 282 -1.18 2.33 14.63
CA GLU A 282 0.19 2.84 14.49
C GLU A 282 1.19 1.94 15.25
N VAL A 283 1.22 0.64 14.89
CA VAL A 283 1.95 -0.38 15.65
C VAL A 283 3.45 -0.34 15.42
N GLY A 284 3.88 -0.48 14.16
CA GLY A 284 5.23 -0.96 13.85
C GLY A 284 6.36 -0.10 14.44
N THR A 285 6.33 1.21 14.20
CA THR A 285 7.39 2.12 14.68
C THR A 285 7.35 2.28 16.20
N ILE A 286 6.14 2.37 16.78
CA ILE A 286 5.98 2.54 18.24
C ILE A 286 6.44 1.26 18.96
N ALA A 287 6.01 0.09 18.48
CA ALA A 287 6.40 -1.22 19.02
C ALA A 287 7.93 -1.41 18.98
N TYR A 288 8.56 -1.05 17.86
CA TYR A 288 10.01 -1.13 17.70
C TYR A 288 10.77 -0.32 18.76
N TYR A 289 10.33 0.91 19.07
CA TYR A 289 11.01 1.76 20.06
C TYR A 289 10.57 1.52 21.51
N CYS A 290 9.36 0.98 21.74
CA CYS A 290 8.91 0.67 23.09
C CYS A 290 9.48 -0.65 23.62
N ASP A 291 9.86 -1.58 22.72
CA ASP A 291 10.26 -2.94 23.07
C ASP A 291 9.24 -3.62 24.00
N CYS A 292 7.96 -3.47 23.64
CA CYS A 292 6.82 -3.82 24.48
C CYS A 292 5.70 -4.47 23.65
N GLN A 293 4.76 -5.14 24.32
CA GLN A 293 3.63 -5.79 23.65
C GLN A 293 2.60 -4.76 23.20
N ILE A 294 2.63 -4.40 21.91
CA ILE A 294 1.59 -3.60 21.27
C ILE A 294 0.59 -4.55 20.60
N SER A 295 -0.69 -4.43 20.97
CA SER A 295 -1.79 -5.21 20.41
C SER A 295 -2.69 -4.35 19.52
N ASP A 296 -2.94 -4.85 18.32
CA ASP A 296 -4.05 -4.45 17.45
C ASP A 296 -4.46 -5.64 16.58
N SER A 297 -5.38 -5.43 15.63
CA SER A 297 -5.82 -6.50 14.72
C SER A 297 -4.71 -7.07 13.83
N PHE A 298 -3.58 -6.37 13.64
CA PHE A 298 -2.45 -6.86 12.87
C PHE A 298 -1.45 -7.67 13.71
N SER A 299 -1.37 -7.45 15.01
CA SER A 299 -0.45 -8.17 15.91
C SER A 299 -1.11 -9.22 16.80
N ASP A 300 -2.42 -9.13 17.04
CA ASP A 300 -3.19 -10.06 17.87
C ASP A 300 -4.34 -10.70 17.08
N ARG A 301 -4.14 -11.96 16.69
CA ARG A 301 -5.14 -12.74 15.95
C ARG A 301 -6.46 -12.89 16.71
N ALA A 302 -6.46 -12.90 18.04
CA ALA A 302 -7.69 -13.05 18.81
C ALA A 302 -8.70 -11.94 18.47
N LEU A 303 -8.21 -10.74 18.15
CA LEU A 303 -9.03 -9.60 17.73
C LEU A 303 -9.63 -9.77 16.32
N VAL A 304 -9.07 -10.67 15.50
CA VAL A 304 -9.53 -10.97 14.13
C VAL A 304 -10.46 -12.19 14.10
N MET A 305 -10.50 -13.00 15.17
CA MET A 305 -11.37 -14.19 15.25
C MET A 305 -12.83 -13.91 14.91
N PRO A 306 -13.47 -12.80 15.37
CA PRO A 306 -14.83 -12.48 14.96
C PRO A 306 -14.98 -12.26 13.44
N MET A 307 -13.97 -11.69 12.77
CA MET A 307 -13.97 -11.53 11.31
C MET A 307 -13.84 -12.89 10.61
N ILE A 308 -12.97 -13.76 11.12
CA ILE A 308 -12.74 -15.12 10.60
C ILE A 308 -14.03 -15.94 10.70
N GLU A 309 -14.72 -15.92 11.84
CA GLU A 309 -15.96 -16.68 12.00
C GLU A 309 -17.06 -16.16 11.08
N ARG A 310 -17.23 -14.83 10.93
CA ARG A 310 -18.17 -14.27 9.94
C ARG A 310 -17.85 -14.73 8.52
N ALA A 311 -16.56 -14.78 8.15
CA ALA A 311 -16.14 -15.20 6.81
C ALA A 311 -16.37 -16.71 6.58
N ARG A 312 -16.19 -17.55 7.61
CA ARG A 312 -16.41 -19.01 7.55
C ARG A 312 -17.89 -19.38 7.46
N PHE A 313 -18.76 -18.66 8.14
CA PHE A 313 -20.20 -18.95 8.23
C PHE A 313 -21.06 -18.19 7.21
N GLY A 314 -20.44 -17.59 6.20
CA GLY A 314 -21.18 -17.09 5.04
C GLY A 314 -21.68 -18.22 4.13
N ASP A 315 -22.27 -17.85 2.99
CA ASP A 315 -22.78 -18.80 2.01
C ASP A 315 -21.86 -18.93 0.77
N GLY A 316 -21.92 -20.09 0.12
CA GLY A 316 -21.32 -20.34 -1.18
C GLY A 316 -19.80 -20.62 -1.18
N LEU A 317 -19.20 -20.49 -2.36
CA LEU A 317 -17.80 -20.87 -2.59
C LEU A 317 -16.82 -20.05 -1.74
N GLY A 318 -17.11 -18.77 -1.50
CA GLY A 318 -16.26 -17.89 -0.70
C GLY A 318 -16.13 -18.40 0.75
N ALA A 319 -17.26 -18.74 1.37
CA ALA A 319 -17.28 -19.28 2.72
C ALA A 319 -16.55 -20.63 2.81
N TRP A 320 -16.77 -21.53 1.84
CA TRP A 320 -16.05 -22.79 1.77
C TRP A 320 -14.52 -22.61 1.66
N LEU A 321 -14.07 -21.65 0.85
CA LEU A 321 -12.64 -21.31 0.74
C LEU A 321 -12.09 -20.75 2.07
N TRP A 322 -12.86 -19.93 2.78
CA TRP A 322 -12.47 -19.44 4.11
C TRP A 322 -12.42 -20.53 5.16
N GLN A 323 -13.37 -21.47 5.14
CA GLN A 323 -13.35 -22.67 5.99
C GLN A 323 -12.10 -23.50 5.73
N LEU A 324 -11.74 -23.75 4.46
CA LEU A 324 -10.52 -24.46 4.11
C LEU A 324 -9.26 -23.70 4.57
N ASN A 325 -9.20 -22.39 4.29
CA ASN A 325 -8.08 -21.54 4.67
C ASN A 325 -7.82 -21.62 6.17
N TYR A 326 -8.88 -21.57 6.97
CA TYR A 326 -8.80 -21.54 8.42
C TYR A 326 -9.10 -22.89 9.07
N ALA A 327 -9.08 -24.02 8.35
CA ALA A 327 -9.50 -25.32 8.91
C ALA A 327 -8.71 -25.77 10.16
N ARG A 328 -7.53 -25.18 10.40
CA ARG A 328 -6.66 -25.44 11.55
C ARG A 328 -6.68 -24.33 12.60
N ALA A 329 -7.38 -23.23 12.35
CA ALA A 329 -7.41 -22.11 13.29
C ALA A 329 -8.36 -22.44 14.45
N PRO A 330 -7.92 -22.25 15.71
CA PRO A 330 -8.74 -22.55 16.87
C PRO A 330 -10.02 -21.72 16.86
N HIS A 331 -11.10 -22.28 17.39
CA HIS A 331 -12.41 -21.58 17.48
C HIS A 331 -12.40 -20.42 18.48
N HIS A 332 -11.47 -20.45 19.43
CA HIS A 332 -11.31 -19.41 20.43
C HIS A 332 -9.82 -19.13 20.64
N LEU A 333 -9.47 -17.85 20.66
CA LEU A 333 -8.21 -17.33 21.17
C LEU A 333 -8.52 -16.23 22.17
N GLU A 334 -7.86 -16.24 23.32
CA GLU A 334 -7.95 -15.13 24.26
C GLU A 334 -7.06 -13.99 23.76
N PRO A 335 -7.58 -12.75 23.67
CA PRO A 335 -6.76 -11.59 23.37
C PRO A 335 -5.66 -11.39 24.40
N LEU A 336 -4.58 -10.75 23.98
CA LEU A 336 -3.53 -10.32 24.89
C LEU A 336 -4.15 -9.40 25.97
N PRO A 337 -3.78 -9.56 27.25
CA PRO A 337 -4.29 -8.70 28.31
C PRO A 337 -3.79 -7.26 28.12
N ILE A 338 -4.72 -6.35 27.83
CA ILE A 338 -4.43 -4.93 27.60
C ILE A 338 -4.64 -4.15 28.89
N VAL A 339 -3.57 -3.50 29.36
CA VAL A 339 -3.61 -2.63 30.54
C VAL A 339 -3.69 -1.15 30.13
N TYR A 340 -3.11 -0.81 28.98
CA TYR A 340 -3.02 0.55 28.49
C TYR A 340 -3.59 0.70 27.09
N GLN A 341 -4.06 1.89 26.75
CA GLN A 341 -4.54 2.22 25.42
C GLN A 341 -3.95 3.53 24.92
N MET A 342 -3.54 3.54 23.66
CA MET A 342 -3.27 4.76 22.92
C MET A 342 -4.53 5.23 22.20
N SER A 343 -4.75 6.55 22.20
CA SER A 343 -5.85 7.19 21.50
C SER A 343 -5.36 8.41 20.76
N THR A 344 -5.94 8.68 19.59
CA THR A 344 -5.70 9.93 18.86
C THR A 344 -6.71 11.03 19.23
N SER A 345 -7.59 10.76 20.22
CA SER A 345 -8.57 11.72 20.70
C SER A 345 -7.97 12.67 21.74
N PRO A 346 -8.00 14.00 21.51
CA PRO A 346 -7.48 14.98 22.47
C PRO A 346 -8.32 15.06 23.75
N THR A 347 -9.52 14.49 23.77
CA THR A 347 -10.49 14.62 24.88
C THR A 347 -10.65 13.38 25.74
N ALA A 348 -9.82 12.34 25.57
CA ALA A 348 -9.99 11.13 26.40
C ALA A 348 -9.81 11.48 27.91
N ALA A 349 -10.79 11.15 28.75
CA ALA A 349 -10.63 11.34 30.19
C ALA A 349 -9.57 10.34 30.71
N GLY A 350 -8.75 10.74 31.69
CA GLY A 350 -7.78 9.84 32.33
C GLY A 350 -6.41 9.70 31.65
N HIS A 351 -6.00 10.68 30.82
CA HIS A 351 -4.66 10.71 30.20
C HIS A 351 -3.53 10.61 31.24
N MET A 352 -2.71 9.58 31.11
CA MET A 352 -1.43 9.46 31.82
C MET A 352 -0.35 10.32 31.15
N ALA A 353 -0.35 10.33 29.82
CA ALA A 353 0.53 11.15 29.00
C ALA A 353 -0.14 11.53 27.68
N ALA A 354 0.35 12.61 27.08
CA ALA A 354 -0.09 13.09 25.79
C ALA A 354 1.13 13.66 25.04
N TRP A 355 1.29 13.27 23.78
CA TRP A 355 2.33 13.78 22.91
C TRP A 355 1.69 14.50 21.73
N PRO A 356 2.07 15.76 21.45
CA PRO A 356 1.66 16.41 20.22
C PRO A 356 2.27 15.66 19.04
N VAL A 357 1.43 15.31 18.08
CA VAL A 357 1.85 14.74 16.80
C VAL A 357 1.43 15.68 15.68
N SER A 358 2.28 15.75 14.67
CA SER A 358 2.05 16.65 13.55
C SER A 358 2.50 15.96 12.28
N SER A 359 1.56 15.63 11.41
CA SER A 359 1.87 15.32 10.02
C SER A 359 1.03 16.20 9.11
N PRO A 360 1.45 16.37 7.83
CA PRO A 360 0.59 16.98 6.81
C PRO A 360 -0.77 16.29 6.67
N TRP A 361 -0.88 15.02 7.10
CA TRP A 361 -2.12 14.27 7.10
C TRP A 361 -3.03 14.65 8.27
N ASN A 362 -2.49 14.68 9.49
CA ASN A 362 -3.22 14.94 10.73
C ASN A 362 -2.37 15.81 11.68
N PRO A 363 -2.82 17.02 12.05
CA PRO A 363 -2.41 17.61 13.32
C PRO A 363 -3.19 16.95 14.45
N GLY A 364 -2.55 16.64 15.57
CA GLY A 364 -3.26 16.01 16.68
C GLY A 364 -2.42 15.75 17.93
N VAL A 365 -2.97 14.88 18.76
CA VAL A 365 -2.35 14.41 19.99
C VAL A 365 -2.48 12.89 20.00
N VAL A 366 -1.38 12.21 20.31
CA VAL A 366 -1.44 10.81 20.72
C VAL A 366 -1.43 10.80 22.24
N SER A 367 -2.49 10.25 22.78
CA SER A 367 -2.78 10.17 24.20
C SER A 367 -2.61 8.74 24.69
N PHE A 368 -2.17 8.60 25.94
CA PHE A 368 -1.95 7.32 26.60
C PHE A 368 -2.78 7.26 27.88
N ILE A 369 -3.65 6.27 27.96
CA ILE A 369 -4.59 6.07 29.08
C ILE A 369 -4.41 4.67 29.66
N THR A 370 -4.72 4.51 30.94
CA THR A 370 -4.91 3.20 31.57
C THR A 370 -6.35 2.74 31.34
N MET A 371 -6.55 1.46 31.04
CA MET A 371 -7.88 0.88 30.84
C MET A 371 -8.62 0.71 32.18
N ASP A 372 -7.87 0.53 33.28
CA ASP A 372 -8.40 0.34 34.62
C ASP A 372 -7.74 1.31 35.62
N GLY A 373 -8.55 2.21 36.23
CA GLY A 373 -8.16 2.98 37.43
C GLY A 373 -7.42 4.32 37.22
N PRO A 374 -7.11 5.06 38.31
CA PRO A 374 -6.33 6.29 38.25
C PRO A 374 -4.84 6.02 37.91
N PRO A 375 -4.12 6.99 37.32
CA PRO A 375 -2.73 6.83 36.90
C PRO A 375 -1.79 6.39 38.06
N PRO A 376 -0.81 5.50 37.82
CA PRO A 376 0.18 5.10 38.83
C PRO A 376 0.97 6.31 39.37
N ARG A 377 1.22 6.33 40.69
CA ARG A 377 1.97 7.39 41.38
C ARG A 377 3.42 7.43 40.85
N GLY A 378 3.88 8.61 40.42
CA GLY A 378 5.24 8.83 39.90
C GLY A 378 5.32 9.20 38.42
N PHE A 379 4.17 9.27 37.73
CA PHE A 379 4.13 9.82 36.38
C PHE A 379 4.39 11.32 36.37
N PRO A 380 5.33 11.84 35.56
CA PRO A 380 5.44 13.28 35.36
C PRO A 380 4.14 13.75 34.71
N ALA A 381 3.39 14.60 35.42
CA ALA A 381 2.26 15.31 34.84
C ALA A 381 2.74 15.94 33.52
N ALA A 382 2.01 15.67 32.44
CA ALA A 382 2.36 16.16 31.11
C ALA A 382 2.74 17.65 31.21
N ALA A 383 3.93 18.01 30.74
CA ALA A 383 4.28 19.40 30.58
C ALA A 383 3.20 19.99 29.66
N ALA A 384 2.39 20.91 30.21
CA ALA A 384 1.38 21.60 29.42
C ALA A 384 2.07 22.14 28.17
N PRO A 385 1.48 21.97 26.97
CA PRO A 385 2.08 22.48 25.75
C PRO A 385 2.42 23.95 25.97
N ALA A 386 3.70 24.29 25.84
CA ALA A 386 4.14 25.67 25.99
C ALA A 386 3.27 26.53 25.08
N ARG A 387 2.48 27.44 25.66
CA ARG A 387 1.68 28.40 24.90
C ARG A 387 2.64 29.17 24.00
N THR A 388 2.73 28.79 22.73
CA THR A 388 3.39 29.59 21.72
C THR A 388 2.65 30.92 21.67
N ARG A 389 3.27 31.98 22.21
CA ARG A 389 2.76 33.35 22.09
C ARG A 389 2.50 33.61 20.60
N PRO A 390 1.34 34.16 20.22
CA PRO A 390 1.13 34.62 18.86
C PRO A 390 2.20 35.68 18.58
N THR A 391 3.10 35.41 17.64
CA THR A 391 3.92 36.45 17.02
C THR A 391 2.97 37.45 16.40
N ALA A 392 2.90 38.64 17.00
CA ALA A 392 2.13 39.75 16.50
C ALA A 392 2.52 40.01 15.04
N THR A 393 1.57 39.76 14.14
CA THR A 393 1.60 40.25 12.77
C THR A 393 1.63 41.77 12.80
N ARG A 394 2.78 42.36 12.51
CA ARG A 394 2.82 43.72 11.96
C ARG A 394 2.26 43.65 10.53
N ARG A 395 1.27 44.49 10.25
CA ARG A 395 0.82 44.94 8.94
C ARG A 395 0.51 46.45 9.04
N PRO A 396 0.52 47.20 7.94
CA PRO A 396 1.12 46.94 6.62
C PRO A 396 2.57 47.41 6.55
#